data_AF-A0A2U3YYZ1-F1
#
_entry.id   AF-A0A2U3YYZ1-F1
#
_cell.length_a   1.000
_cell.length_b   1.000
_cell.length_c   1.000
_cell.angle_alpha   90.00
_cell.angle_beta   90.00
_cell.angle_gamma   90.00
#
_symmetry.space_group_name_H-M   'P 1'
#
loop_
_entity.id
_entity.type
_entity.pdbx_description
1 polymer ?
#
loop_
_entity_poly.entity_id
_entity_poly.type
_entity_poly.pdbx_seq_one_letter_code
_entity_poly.pdbx_strand_id
1 'polypeptide(L)'
;MQNESQVWVRGFSNVRRHAGCVTLCPPPPPARRLPKMAEAHQAVAFQFTVTPDGIDLRLSHEALKQIYLSGLHSWKKKFIRFKNGIITGVYPASPSSWLIVVVGVMSTMYAKIDPSLGIIAKINRTLDTTSCMSSQTKNVVSGILFGTGLWVALIVTMRYSLKVLLSYHGWMFAQHGKMSRATKIWMSVVKIFSGRKPMLYSFQTSLPRLPVPAVRDTVNRYLESVKPLMKESDFKRMTVLAEDFAVSLGPKLQWYLKLKSWWATNYVSDWWEEYIYLRGRGPLMVNSNYYAMDLLYVLPTQIQAARAGNAIHAILLYRRRLDREEIKPIFLLGSTVPLCSAQWERMFNTSRIPGEETDTIQHIRDSKHIVVFHEGRYFKVWLYHDGRLLTPREIEQQMQRILDDPSEPQPGEAKLAALTAGERCAAPW
;
A
#
# COMPACT_ATOMS: atom_id res chain seq x y z
N MET A 1 -32.54 -9.85 49.17
CA MET A 1 -31.90 -9.71 47.85
C MET A 1 -30.65 -8.85 48.02
N GLN A 2 -29.62 -9.51 48.53
CA GLN A 2 -28.22 -9.08 48.57
C GLN A 2 -27.46 -10.00 47.60
N ASN A 3 -26.23 -9.61 47.19
CA ASN A 3 -25.31 -10.28 46.26
C ASN A 3 -25.64 -9.97 44.78
N GLU A 4 -24.77 -9.43 43.93
CA GLU A 4 -23.31 -9.51 43.80
C GLU A 4 -22.78 -8.25 43.11
N SER A 5 -22.03 -7.42 43.82
CA SER A 5 -21.24 -6.34 43.23
C SER A 5 -20.00 -6.06 44.07
N GLN A 6 -19.26 -7.11 44.42
CA GLN A 6 -17.90 -7.02 44.99
C GLN A 6 -17.08 -8.29 44.69
N VAL A 7 -16.58 -8.43 43.46
CA VAL A 7 -15.42 -9.29 43.16
C VAL A 7 -14.69 -8.67 41.98
N TRP A 8 -13.85 -7.65 42.17
CA TRP A 8 -12.74 -7.26 41.27
C TRP A 8 -11.87 -6.17 41.91
N VAL A 9 -11.55 -6.29 43.21
CA VAL A 9 -10.44 -5.53 43.82
C VAL A 9 -9.80 -6.41 44.89
N ARG A 10 -8.84 -7.25 44.49
CA ARG A 10 -7.77 -7.83 45.32
C ARG A 10 -6.96 -8.80 44.46
N GLY A 11 -5.73 -8.42 44.12
CA GLY A 11 -4.85 -9.31 43.37
C GLY A 11 -3.57 -8.69 42.82
N PHE A 12 -3.05 -7.61 43.40
CA PHE A 12 -1.68 -7.15 43.07
C PHE A 12 -0.99 -6.66 44.34
N SER A 13 -0.45 -7.60 45.09
CA SER A 13 0.62 -7.34 46.06
C SER A 13 1.43 -8.63 46.23
N ASN A 14 2.75 -8.50 46.11
CA ASN A 14 3.81 -9.50 46.27
C ASN A 14 4.26 -10.23 45.01
N VAL A 15 5.22 -9.62 44.28
CA VAL A 15 6.46 -10.34 43.95
C VAL A 15 7.64 -9.41 44.22
N ARG A 16 8.28 -9.63 45.36
CA ARG A 16 9.57 -9.05 45.73
C ARG A 16 10.67 -9.95 45.17
N ARG A 17 11.67 -9.32 44.55
CA ARG A 17 13.08 -9.73 44.34
C ARG A 17 13.43 -11.19 44.66
N HIS A 18 13.84 -11.95 43.65
CA HIS A 18 14.93 -12.94 43.80
C HIS A 18 15.92 -12.80 42.64
N ALA A 19 17.14 -12.43 43.02
CA ALA A 19 18.33 -12.50 42.21
C ALA A 19 19.04 -13.83 42.51
N GLY A 20 19.64 -14.44 41.48
CA GLY A 20 20.65 -15.50 41.60
C GLY A 20 20.13 -16.91 41.42
N CYS A 21 20.46 -17.55 40.29
CA CYS A 21 21.37 -18.71 40.25
C CYS A 21 21.54 -19.15 38.78
N VAL A 22 22.76 -19.11 38.26
CA VAL A 22 23.13 -19.69 36.96
C VAL A 22 23.39 -21.17 37.19
N THR A 23 22.48 -22.04 36.78
CA THR A 23 22.69 -23.49 36.71
C THR A 23 23.00 -23.91 35.28
N LEU A 24 24.17 -24.52 35.10
CA LEU A 24 24.66 -25.15 33.87
C LEU A 24 23.76 -26.33 33.48
N CYS A 25 23.25 -26.34 32.23
CA CYS A 25 22.53 -27.48 31.66
C CYS A 25 23.50 -28.60 31.21
N PRO A 26 23.14 -29.89 31.35
CA PRO A 26 23.89 -31.01 30.77
C PRO A 26 23.61 -31.20 29.27
N PRO A 27 24.49 -31.88 28.51
CA PRO A 27 24.36 -32.03 27.05
C PRO A 27 23.25 -33.02 26.65
N PRO A 28 22.70 -32.91 25.42
CA PRO A 28 21.59 -33.74 24.97
C PRO A 28 22.02 -35.16 24.55
N PRO A 29 21.13 -36.16 24.62
CA PRO A 29 21.39 -37.52 24.12
C PRO A 29 21.34 -37.61 22.59
N PRO A 30 21.92 -38.66 21.98
CA PRO A 30 22.07 -38.76 20.53
C PRO A 30 20.74 -38.98 19.79
N ALA A 31 20.63 -38.37 18.61
CA ALA A 31 19.44 -38.33 17.78
C ALA A 31 18.93 -39.72 17.35
N ARG A 32 17.66 -40.03 17.64
CA ARG A 32 16.92 -41.14 17.01
C ARG A 32 16.55 -40.77 15.57
N ARG A 33 16.81 -41.68 14.64
CA ARG A 33 16.44 -41.57 13.22
C ARG A 33 14.93 -41.39 13.07
N LEU A 34 14.51 -40.25 12.50
CA LEU A 34 13.14 -40.04 12.00
C LEU A 34 12.90 -40.91 10.75
N PRO A 35 11.67 -41.42 10.54
CA PRO A 35 11.33 -42.12 9.31
C PRO A 35 11.37 -41.14 8.12
N LYS A 36 11.93 -41.60 7.00
CA LYS A 36 12.07 -40.84 5.75
C LYS A 36 10.72 -40.24 5.34
N MET A 37 10.67 -38.91 5.23
CA MET A 37 9.58 -38.20 4.56
C MET A 37 9.50 -38.66 3.10
N ALA A 38 8.44 -39.37 2.75
CA ALA A 38 8.23 -39.89 1.40
C ALA A 38 7.69 -38.85 0.39
N GLU A 39 7.34 -37.63 0.83
CA GLU A 39 6.65 -36.65 -0.03
C GLU A 39 7.53 -35.50 -0.54
N ALA A 40 8.73 -35.29 0.01
CA ALA A 40 9.59 -34.16 -0.39
C ALA A 40 10.29 -34.37 -1.76
N HIS A 41 10.27 -35.58 -2.31
CA HIS A 41 11.04 -35.94 -3.50
C HIS A 41 10.33 -35.62 -4.83
N GLN A 42 9.04 -35.24 -4.81
CA GLN A 42 8.30 -34.91 -6.04
C GLN A 42 8.47 -33.45 -6.52
N ALA A 43 9.11 -32.58 -5.73
CA ALA A 43 9.16 -31.14 -5.99
C ALA A 43 10.50 -30.62 -6.54
N VAL A 44 11.40 -31.49 -6.98
CA VAL A 44 12.72 -31.08 -7.50
C VAL A 44 12.74 -31.23 -9.02
N ALA A 45 12.75 -30.12 -9.76
CA ALA A 45 12.76 -30.13 -11.22
C ALA A 45 14.06 -30.70 -11.83
N PHE A 46 15.13 -30.69 -11.04
CA PHE A 46 16.44 -31.19 -11.41
C PHE A 46 17.00 -32.02 -10.25
N GLN A 47 16.99 -33.34 -10.38
CA GLN A 47 17.73 -34.20 -9.47
C GLN A 47 19.07 -34.55 -10.13
N PHE A 48 20.15 -34.07 -9.51
CA PHE A 48 21.52 -34.34 -9.94
C PHE A 48 22.14 -35.36 -8.99
N THR A 49 22.39 -36.57 -9.49
CA THR A 49 23.11 -37.60 -8.75
C THR A 49 24.36 -37.99 -9.52
N VAL A 50 25.53 -37.73 -8.93
CA VAL A 50 26.81 -38.18 -9.48
C VAL A 50 26.99 -39.63 -9.09
N THR A 51 26.97 -40.52 -10.08
CA THR A 51 27.28 -41.94 -9.91
C THR A 51 28.68 -42.23 -10.47
N PRO A 52 29.36 -43.32 -10.05
CA PRO A 52 30.68 -43.69 -10.56
C PRO A 52 30.72 -43.87 -12.10
N ASP A 53 29.57 -44.15 -12.72
CA ASP A 53 29.41 -44.37 -14.16
C ASP A 53 28.97 -43.11 -14.94
N GLY A 54 28.83 -41.96 -14.28
CA GLY A 54 28.47 -40.68 -14.90
C GLY A 54 27.43 -39.87 -14.15
N ILE A 55 27.01 -38.77 -14.78
CA ILE A 55 26.00 -37.83 -14.27
C ILE A 55 24.60 -38.35 -14.64
N ASP A 56 23.78 -38.77 -13.67
CA ASP A 56 22.36 -39.07 -13.88
C ASP A 56 21.53 -37.80 -13.65
N LEU A 57 20.88 -37.32 -14.72
CA LEU A 57 20.03 -36.13 -14.74
C LEU A 57 18.57 -36.57 -14.92
N ARG A 58 17.82 -36.63 -13.80
CA ARG A 58 16.38 -36.88 -13.84
C ARG A 58 15.61 -35.56 -13.95
N LEU A 59 15.14 -35.27 -15.17
CA LEU A 59 14.30 -34.11 -15.50
C LEU A 59 12.82 -34.47 -15.39
N SER A 60 12.15 -33.97 -14.35
CA SER A 60 10.69 -34.09 -14.23
C SER A 60 10.03 -33.13 -15.22
N HIS A 61 9.42 -33.68 -16.29
CA HIS A 61 8.72 -32.90 -17.30
C HIS A 61 7.57 -32.08 -16.70
N GLU A 62 6.90 -32.64 -15.69
CA GLU A 62 5.83 -31.96 -14.97
C GLU A 62 6.37 -30.77 -14.20
N ALA A 63 7.49 -30.92 -13.48
CA ALA A 63 8.13 -29.82 -12.77
C ALA A 63 8.66 -28.72 -13.72
N LEU A 64 9.20 -29.09 -14.89
CA LEU A 64 9.60 -28.11 -15.92
C LEU A 64 8.40 -27.34 -16.47
N LYS A 65 7.27 -28.03 -16.74
CA LYS A 65 6.01 -27.39 -17.14
C LYS A 65 5.52 -26.42 -16.06
N GLN A 66 5.65 -26.77 -14.78
CA GLN A 66 5.32 -25.87 -13.67
C GLN A 66 6.21 -24.63 -13.61
N ILE A 67 7.53 -24.80 -13.78
CA ILE A 67 8.47 -23.68 -13.84
C ILE A 67 8.11 -22.75 -15.00
N TYR A 68 7.85 -23.32 -16.18
CA TYR A 68 7.45 -22.55 -17.36
C TYR A 68 6.13 -21.78 -17.15
N LEU A 69 5.07 -22.47 -16.71
CA LEU A 69 3.77 -21.84 -16.47
C LEU A 69 3.86 -20.75 -15.38
N SER A 70 4.58 -21.01 -14.29
CA SER A 70 4.77 -20.03 -13.23
C SER A 70 5.59 -18.82 -13.69
N GLY A 71 6.59 -19.05 -14.55
CA GLY A 71 7.37 -18.01 -15.23
C GLY A 71 6.51 -17.14 -16.13
N LEU A 72 5.68 -17.75 -16.97
CA LEU A 72 4.76 -17.04 -17.87
C LEU A 72 3.77 -16.15 -17.08
N HIS A 73 3.20 -16.67 -16.00
CA HIS A 73 2.27 -15.90 -15.15
C HIS A 73 2.97 -14.74 -14.44
N SER A 74 4.18 -14.96 -13.94
CA SER A 74 4.99 -13.90 -13.33
C SER A 74 5.30 -12.79 -14.34
N TRP A 75 5.69 -13.17 -15.57
CA TRP A 75 5.94 -12.22 -16.65
C TRP A 75 4.67 -11.45 -17.03
N LYS A 76 3.52 -12.13 -17.19
CA LYS A 76 2.22 -11.49 -17.44
C LYS A 76 1.84 -10.51 -16.34
N LYS A 77 2.08 -10.84 -15.07
CA LYS A 77 1.85 -9.93 -13.93
C LYS A 77 2.74 -8.69 -14.02
N LYS A 78 4.03 -8.86 -14.29
CA LYS A 78 4.98 -7.75 -14.48
C LYS A 78 4.56 -6.86 -15.66
N PHE A 79 4.16 -7.45 -16.78
CA PHE A 79 3.68 -6.71 -17.95
C PHE A 79 2.41 -5.91 -17.65
N ILE A 80 1.43 -6.49 -16.93
CA ILE A 80 0.22 -5.76 -16.52
C ILE A 80 0.58 -4.57 -15.64
N ARG A 81 1.45 -4.74 -14.63
CA ARG A 81 1.90 -3.63 -13.77
C ARG A 81 2.61 -2.54 -14.58
N PHE A 82 3.50 -2.92 -15.50
CA PHE A 82 4.17 -1.98 -16.38
C PHE A 82 3.18 -1.19 -17.26
N LYS A 83 2.28 -1.90 -17.93
CA LYS A 83 1.22 -1.29 -18.75
C LYS A 83 0.35 -0.34 -17.93
N ASN A 84 -0.07 -0.76 -16.74
CA ASN A 84 -0.87 0.05 -15.83
C ASN A 84 -0.10 1.31 -15.39
N GLY A 85 1.19 1.17 -15.07
CA GLY A 85 2.08 2.28 -14.75
C GLY A 85 2.18 3.31 -15.88
N ILE A 86 2.19 2.88 -17.15
CA ILE A 86 2.11 3.81 -18.29
C ILE A 86 0.73 4.48 -18.35
N ILE A 87 -0.36 3.72 -18.21
CA ILE A 87 -1.73 4.25 -18.30
C ILE A 87 -2.01 5.28 -17.21
N THR A 88 -1.66 4.97 -15.95
CA THR A 88 -1.78 5.91 -14.82
C THR A 88 -0.77 7.04 -14.96
N GLY A 89 0.43 6.73 -15.46
CA GLY A 89 1.53 7.66 -15.71
C GLY A 89 1.26 8.73 -16.77
N VAL A 90 0.22 8.59 -17.61
CA VAL A 90 -0.19 9.61 -18.60
C VAL A 90 -1.58 10.21 -18.32
N TYR A 91 -2.26 9.73 -17.28
CA TYR A 91 -3.57 10.23 -16.87
C TYR A 91 -3.52 11.72 -16.50
N PRO A 92 -4.50 12.57 -16.87
CA PRO A 92 -5.85 12.24 -17.36
C PRO A 92 -5.98 11.96 -18.87
N ALA A 93 -4.89 12.02 -19.62
CA ALA A 93 -4.89 11.64 -21.03
C ALA A 93 -4.83 10.11 -21.21
N SER A 94 -4.86 9.65 -22.46
CA SER A 94 -4.68 8.25 -22.82
C SER A 94 -3.40 8.05 -23.65
N PRO A 95 -2.77 6.87 -23.61
CA PRO A 95 -1.65 6.57 -24.50
C PRO A 95 -2.00 6.74 -25.99
N SER A 96 -3.26 6.49 -26.36
CA SER A 96 -3.75 6.70 -27.73
C SER A 96 -3.81 8.17 -28.16
N SER A 97 -3.90 9.13 -27.23
CA SER A 97 -3.90 10.55 -27.61
C SER A 97 -2.54 11.02 -28.11
N TRP A 98 -1.45 10.30 -27.81
CA TRP A 98 -0.13 10.55 -28.39
C TRP A 98 -0.17 10.41 -29.92
N LEU A 99 -0.78 9.33 -30.43
CA LEU A 99 -0.93 9.12 -31.88
C LEU A 99 -1.70 10.27 -32.52
N ILE A 100 -2.77 10.75 -31.88
CA ILE A 100 -3.57 11.87 -32.40
C ILE A 100 -2.72 13.13 -32.52
N VAL A 101 -1.93 13.47 -31.49
CA VAL A 101 -1.06 14.65 -31.50
C VAL A 101 0.04 14.51 -32.55
N VAL A 102 0.72 13.35 -32.62
CA VAL A 102 1.79 13.12 -33.59
C VAL A 102 1.25 13.13 -35.02
N VAL A 103 0.14 12.44 -35.31
CA VAL A 103 -0.48 12.46 -36.65
C VAL A 103 -0.95 13.86 -37.01
N GLY A 104 -1.49 14.63 -36.05
CA GLY A 104 -1.85 16.03 -36.25
C GLY A 104 -0.65 16.88 -36.65
N VAL A 105 0.46 16.80 -35.88
CA VAL A 105 1.71 17.51 -36.17
C VAL A 105 2.27 17.09 -37.53
N MET A 106 2.35 15.78 -37.82
CA MET A 106 2.85 15.28 -39.09
C MET A 106 1.98 15.76 -40.26
N SER A 107 0.66 15.73 -40.13
CA SER A 107 -0.28 16.22 -41.15
C SER A 107 -0.06 17.70 -41.44
N THR A 108 0.12 18.53 -40.40
CA THR A 108 0.42 19.96 -40.59
C THR A 108 1.76 20.20 -41.27
N MET A 109 2.79 19.39 -40.96
CA MET A 109 4.08 19.46 -41.64
C MET A 109 3.97 19.08 -43.12
N TYR A 110 3.19 18.05 -43.46
CA TYR A 110 2.91 17.69 -44.85
C TYR A 110 2.15 18.78 -45.60
N ALA A 111 1.25 19.49 -44.91
CA ALA A 111 0.55 20.66 -45.45
C ALA A 111 1.43 21.93 -45.53
N LYS A 112 2.72 21.85 -45.17
CA LYS A 112 3.67 22.98 -45.10
C LYS A 112 3.24 24.09 -44.14
N ILE A 113 2.42 23.77 -43.15
CA ILE A 113 2.05 24.68 -42.06
C ILE A 113 2.92 24.30 -40.87
N ASP A 114 3.68 25.25 -40.32
CA ASP A 114 4.51 24.99 -39.13
C ASP A 114 3.75 25.35 -37.85
N PRO A 115 3.14 24.38 -37.14
CA PRO A 115 2.48 24.63 -35.86
C PRO A 115 3.47 24.91 -34.72
N SER A 116 4.76 24.65 -34.94
CA SER A 116 5.79 24.69 -33.89
C SER A 116 6.51 26.03 -33.79
N LEU A 117 6.13 27.02 -34.61
CA LEU A 117 6.76 28.35 -34.67
C LEU A 117 8.30 28.25 -34.81
N GLY A 118 8.79 27.34 -35.66
CA GLY A 118 10.22 27.16 -35.95
C GLY A 118 10.96 26.18 -35.03
N ILE A 119 10.32 25.60 -34.01
CA ILE A 119 10.97 24.65 -33.09
C ILE A 119 11.34 23.35 -33.82
N ILE A 120 10.49 22.83 -34.70
CA ILE A 120 10.77 21.62 -35.49
C ILE A 120 12.01 21.82 -36.36
N ALA A 121 12.16 23.00 -36.98
CA ALA A 121 13.35 23.34 -37.77
C ALA A 121 14.61 23.41 -36.90
N LYS A 122 14.50 23.92 -35.66
CA LYS A 122 15.61 23.94 -34.71
C LYS A 122 16.04 22.54 -34.27
N ILE A 123 15.08 21.64 -34.01
CA ILE A 123 15.35 20.23 -33.69
C ILE A 123 16.04 19.54 -34.89
N ASN A 124 15.56 19.80 -36.11
CA ASN A 124 16.17 19.26 -37.32
C ASN A 124 17.63 19.70 -37.46
N ARG A 125 17.94 20.99 -37.27
CA ARG A 125 19.32 21.51 -37.29
C ARG A 125 20.23 20.85 -36.24
N THR A 126 19.72 20.51 -35.05
CA THR A 126 20.51 19.76 -34.06
C THR A 126 20.73 18.29 -34.43
N LEU A 127 19.85 17.71 -35.25
CA LEU A 127 20.02 16.35 -35.78
C LEU A 127 21.01 16.35 -36.97
N ASP A 128 21.21 17.47 -37.66
CA ASP A 128 22.19 17.60 -38.75
C ASP A 128 23.64 17.34 -38.29
N THR A 129 23.96 17.60 -37.03
CA THR A 129 25.25 17.25 -36.42
C THR A 129 25.51 15.74 -36.35
N THR A 130 24.49 14.91 -36.58
CA THR A 130 24.57 13.45 -36.55
C THR A 130 24.53 12.94 -38.00
N SER A 131 25.66 12.52 -38.57
CA SER A 131 25.82 12.20 -40.01
C SER A 131 25.07 10.95 -40.53
N CYS A 132 24.14 10.41 -39.75
CA CYS A 132 23.55 9.07 -39.94
C CYS A 132 22.20 9.08 -40.71
N MET A 133 21.57 10.23 -40.98
CA MET A 133 20.15 10.28 -41.39
C MET A 133 19.87 11.09 -42.66
N SER A 134 18.94 10.60 -43.51
CA SER A 134 18.44 11.33 -44.69
C SER A 134 17.58 12.55 -44.29
N SER A 135 17.47 13.55 -45.16
CA SER A 135 16.68 14.77 -44.90
C SER A 135 15.20 14.50 -44.65
N GLN A 136 14.61 13.49 -45.32
CA GLN A 136 13.23 13.09 -45.08
C GLN A 136 13.08 12.43 -43.71
N THR A 137 14.00 11.54 -43.34
CA THR A 137 13.98 10.88 -42.03
C THR A 137 14.15 11.89 -40.90
N LYS A 138 15.01 12.91 -41.06
CA LYS A 138 15.20 13.98 -40.08
C LYS A 138 13.93 14.79 -39.84
N ASN A 139 13.21 15.16 -40.90
CA ASN A 139 11.92 15.87 -40.78
C ASN A 139 10.85 15.03 -40.06
N VAL A 140 10.78 13.73 -40.33
CA VAL A 140 9.84 12.84 -39.63
C VAL A 140 10.22 12.71 -38.16
N VAL A 141 11.50 12.51 -37.86
CA VAL A 141 11.98 12.38 -36.48
C VAL A 141 11.79 13.67 -35.69
N SER A 142 12.09 14.84 -36.27
CA SER A 142 11.86 16.13 -35.60
C SER A 142 10.38 16.39 -35.35
N GLY A 143 9.49 16.02 -36.28
CA GLY A 143 8.04 16.06 -36.10
C GLY A 143 7.54 15.15 -34.97
N ILE A 144 8.03 13.90 -34.91
CA ILE A 144 7.68 12.96 -33.83
C ILE A 144 8.19 13.45 -32.47
N LEU A 145 9.43 13.96 -32.40
CA LEU A 145 10.02 14.51 -31.18
C LEU A 145 9.22 15.71 -30.67
N PHE A 146 8.89 16.66 -31.56
CA PHE A 146 8.07 17.80 -31.21
C PHE A 146 6.67 17.38 -30.78
N GLY A 147 6.00 16.52 -31.54
CA GLY A 147 4.65 16.02 -31.21
C GLY A 147 4.61 15.28 -29.86
N THR A 148 5.66 14.51 -29.55
CA THR A 148 5.81 13.85 -28.24
C THR A 148 6.01 14.88 -27.12
N GLY A 149 6.87 15.89 -27.33
CA GLY A 149 7.08 16.98 -26.37
C GLY A 149 5.81 17.78 -26.11
N LEU A 150 5.06 18.12 -27.17
CA LEU A 150 3.78 18.80 -27.09
C LEU A 150 2.75 17.96 -26.31
N TRP A 151 2.66 16.66 -26.61
CA TRP A 151 1.77 15.75 -25.90
C TRP A 151 2.10 15.65 -24.40
N VAL A 152 3.38 15.55 -24.04
CA VAL A 152 3.82 15.59 -22.63
C VAL A 152 3.45 16.91 -21.98
N ALA A 153 3.69 18.05 -22.64
CA ALA A 153 3.34 19.38 -22.14
C ALA A 153 1.82 19.52 -21.90
N LEU A 154 0.99 19.01 -22.81
CA LEU A 154 -0.47 18.96 -22.64
C LEU A 154 -0.88 18.13 -21.41
N ILE A 155 -0.27 16.95 -21.21
CA ILE A 155 -0.55 16.11 -20.04
C ILE A 155 -0.17 16.83 -18.74
N VAL A 156 1.03 17.42 -18.68
CA VAL A 156 1.49 18.17 -17.51
C VAL A 156 0.55 19.34 -17.21
N THR A 157 0.12 20.04 -18.25
CA THR A 157 -0.85 21.15 -18.13
C THR A 157 -2.18 20.65 -17.58
N MET A 158 -2.77 19.59 -18.16
CA MET A 158 -4.03 19.00 -17.67
C MET A 158 -3.93 18.53 -16.23
N ARG A 159 -2.80 17.91 -15.83
CA ARG A 159 -2.54 17.50 -14.45
C ARG A 159 -2.50 18.68 -13.50
N TYR A 160 -1.79 19.72 -13.87
CA TYR A 160 -1.70 20.93 -13.06
C TYR A 160 -3.07 21.60 -12.92
N SER A 161 -3.83 21.72 -14.01
CA SER A 161 -5.20 22.22 -13.99
C SER A 161 -6.08 21.39 -13.04
N LEU A 162 -6.03 20.06 -13.13
CA LEU A 162 -6.77 19.18 -12.25
C LEU A 162 -6.35 19.34 -10.78
N LYS A 163 -5.05 19.50 -10.52
CA LYS A 163 -4.52 19.74 -9.17
C LYS A 163 -5.02 21.05 -8.58
N VAL A 164 -5.03 22.13 -9.37
CA VAL A 164 -5.59 23.43 -8.96
C VAL A 164 -7.08 23.31 -8.67
N LEU A 165 -7.84 22.65 -9.56
CA LEU A 165 -9.26 22.41 -9.35
C LEU A 165 -9.52 21.62 -8.07
N LEU A 166 -8.77 20.55 -7.82
CA LEU A 166 -8.91 19.72 -6.62
C LEU A 166 -8.42 20.42 -5.34
N SER A 167 -7.69 21.52 -5.44
CA SER A 167 -7.28 22.34 -4.29
C SER A 167 -8.42 23.19 -3.73
N TYR A 168 -9.57 23.26 -4.42
CA TYR A 168 -10.75 23.94 -3.90
C TYR A 168 -11.44 23.11 -2.82
N HIS A 169 -11.57 23.70 -1.63
CA HIS A 169 -12.08 23.05 -0.42
C HIS A 169 -13.41 23.66 0.08
N GLY A 170 -13.93 24.69 -0.59
CA GLY A 170 -15.15 25.39 -0.14
C GLY A 170 -16.40 24.53 -0.10
N TRP A 171 -16.41 23.41 -0.82
CA TRP A 171 -17.49 22.42 -0.80
C TRP A 171 -17.62 21.67 0.54
N MET A 172 -16.53 21.54 1.34
CA MET A 172 -16.58 20.82 2.62
C MET A 172 -17.38 21.55 3.70
N PHE A 173 -17.45 22.88 3.60
CA PHE A 173 -18.16 23.73 4.57
C PHE A 173 -19.59 24.07 4.12
N ALA A 174 -20.03 23.56 2.97
CA ALA A 174 -21.38 23.77 2.50
C ALA A 174 -22.38 22.94 3.33
N GLN A 175 -23.52 23.54 3.69
CA GLN A 175 -24.59 22.83 4.38
C GLN A 175 -25.11 21.67 3.51
N HIS A 176 -25.41 20.54 4.16
CA HIS A 176 -25.92 19.35 3.47
C HIS A 176 -27.20 19.69 2.70
N GLY A 177 -27.28 19.28 1.43
CA GLY A 177 -28.42 19.56 0.54
C GLY A 177 -28.43 20.94 -0.12
N LYS A 178 -27.59 21.90 0.29
CA LYS A 178 -27.54 23.26 -0.31
C LYS A 178 -26.18 23.51 -0.96
N MET A 179 -26.04 23.13 -2.23
CA MET A 179 -24.83 23.39 -3.02
C MET A 179 -24.94 24.69 -3.82
N SER A 180 -23.95 25.57 -3.66
CA SER A 180 -23.86 26.82 -4.44
C SER A 180 -23.73 26.53 -5.95
N ARG A 181 -24.20 27.46 -6.79
CA ARG A 181 -24.05 27.35 -8.26
C ARG A 181 -22.56 27.27 -8.65
N ALA A 182 -21.70 28.02 -7.97
CA ALA A 182 -20.26 27.99 -8.18
C ALA A 182 -19.67 26.59 -7.93
N THR A 183 -20.07 25.93 -6.84
CA THR A 183 -19.63 24.56 -6.54
C THR A 183 -20.11 23.58 -7.61
N LYS A 184 -21.36 23.70 -8.08
CA LYS A 184 -21.89 22.85 -9.16
C LYS A 184 -21.10 23.02 -10.47
N ILE A 185 -20.79 24.26 -10.86
CA ILE A 185 -19.96 24.56 -12.04
C ILE A 185 -18.57 23.94 -11.87
N TRP A 186 -17.93 24.16 -10.72
CA TRP A 186 -16.63 23.57 -10.40
C TRP A 186 -16.65 22.04 -10.50
N MET A 187 -17.67 21.37 -9.96
CA MET A 187 -17.79 19.91 -10.08
C MET A 187 -17.86 19.44 -11.53
N SER A 188 -18.63 20.15 -12.37
CA SER A 188 -18.71 19.84 -13.80
C SER A 188 -17.36 20.01 -14.49
N VAL A 189 -16.62 21.06 -14.17
CA VAL A 189 -15.27 21.29 -14.69
C VAL A 189 -14.32 20.18 -14.23
N VAL A 190 -14.32 19.81 -12.94
CA VAL A 190 -13.50 18.69 -12.44
C VAL A 190 -13.80 17.41 -13.21
N LYS A 191 -15.07 17.09 -13.46
CA LYS A 191 -15.46 15.88 -14.21
C LYS A 191 -14.97 15.89 -15.65
N ILE A 192 -14.97 17.04 -16.32
CA ILE A 192 -14.42 17.19 -17.69
C ILE A 192 -12.92 16.90 -17.70
N PHE A 193 -12.18 17.41 -16.72
CA PHE A 193 -10.73 17.23 -16.61
C PHE A 193 -10.32 15.87 -16.02
N SER A 194 -11.24 15.14 -15.40
CA SER A 194 -11.00 13.87 -14.73
C SER A 194 -11.03 12.64 -15.64
N GLY A 195 -11.08 12.78 -16.96
CA GLY A 195 -11.05 11.62 -17.88
C GLY A 195 -12.23 10.64 -17.72
N ARG A 196 -12.26 9.57 -18.53
CA ARG A 196 -13.45 8.68 -18.63
C ARG A 196 -13.32 7.33 -17.91
N LYS A 197 -12.10 6.84 -17.66
CA LYS A 197 -11.86 5.49 -17.10
C LYS A 197 -10.65 5.47 -16.17
N PRO A 198 -10.74 6.06 -14.97
CA PRO A 198 -9.67 5.95 -13.99
C PRO A 198 -9.44 4.50 -13.55
N MET A 199 -8.17 4.19 -13.34
CA MET A 199 -7.66 3.06 -12.58
C MET A 199 -7.41 3.51 -11.13
N LEU A 200 -7.18 2.55 -10.22
CA LEU A 200 -7.04 2.84 -8.79
C LEU A 200 -6.08 3.99 -8.48
N TYR A 201 -4.91 4.01 -9.13
CA TYR A 201 -3.86 5.01 -8.87
C TYR A 201 -3.83 6.17 -9.86
N SER A 202 -4.81 6.30 -10.77
CA SER A 202 -4.82 7.32 -11.83
C SER A 202 -4.70 8.75 -11.31
N PHE A 203 -5.28 9.07 -10.15
CA PHE A 203 -5.28 10.44 -9.62
C PHE A 203 -4.07 10.76 -8.74
N GLN A 204 -3.21 9.80 -8.37
CA GLN A 204 -2.16 10.01 -7.36
C GLN A 204 -1.23 11.18 -7.68
N THR A 205 -0.89 11.37 -8.96
CA THR A 205 -0.03 12.47 -9.42
C THR A 205 -0.76 13.82 -9.53
N SER A 206 -2.08 13.79 -9.55
CA SER A 206 -2.96 14.97 -9.72
C SER A 206 -3.57 15.45 -8.41
N LEU A 207 -3.42 14.68 -7.31
CA LEU A 207 -3.90 15.11 -6.01
C LEU A 207 -3.12 16.35 -5.52
N PRO A 208 -3.81 17.30 -4.87
CA PRO A 208 -3.17 18.45 -4.26
C PRO A 208 -2.29 18.01 -3.08
N ARG A 209 -1.25 18.80 -2.80
CA ARG A 209 -0.48 18.59 -1.57
C ARG A 209 -1.29 19.04 -0.38
N LEU A 210 -1.09 18.40 0.77
CA LEU A 210 -1.70 18.83 2.02
C LEU A 210 -1.23 20.26 2.36
N PRO A 211 -2.15 21.23 2.53
CA PRO A 211 -1.77 22.60 2.85
C PRO A 211 -1.17 22.70 4.26
N VAL A 212 -0.27 23.66 4.44
CA VAL A 212 0.28 24.03 5.75
C VAL A 212 -0.55 25.21 6.28
N PRO A 213 -1.36 25.04 7.34
CA PRO A 213 -2.17 26.11 7.92
C PRO A 213 -1.31 27.25 8.46
N ALA A 214 -1.86 28.47 8.53
CA ALA A 214 -1.14 29.57 9.16
C ALA A 214 -0.97 29.33 10.68
N VAL A 215 0.15 29.80 11.23
CA VAL A 215 0.45 29.65 12.67
C VAL A 215 -0.64 30.30 13.51
N ARG A 216 -1.04 31.54 13.18
CA ARG A 216 -2.11 32.26 13.88
C ARG A 216 -3.44 31.52 13.84
N ASP A 217 -3.86 31.01 12.68
CA ASP A 217 -5.10 30.24 12.56
C ASP A 217 -5.06 28.96 13.41
N THR A 218 -3.90 28.32 13.47
CA THR A 218 -3.68 27.11 14.29
C THR A 218 -3.74 27.43 15.77
N VAL A 219 -3.10 28.52 16.21
CA VAL A 219 -3.11 29.00 17.60
C VAL A 219 -4.53 29.39 18.04
N ASN A 220 -5.26 30.12 17.20
CA ASN A 220 -6.64 30.53 17.49
C ASN A 220 -7.55 29.31 17.69
N ARG A 221 -7.49 28.34 16.77
CA ARG A 221 -8.26 27.09 16.88
C ARG A 221 -7.84 26.24 18.07
N TYR A 222 -6.54 26.22 18.39
CA TYR A 222 -6.04 25.56 19.58
C TYR A 222 -6.65 26.18 20.85
N LEU A 223 -6.58 27.51 21.01
CA LEU A 223 -7.15 28.21 22.16
C LEU A 223 -8.67 27.99 22.26
N GLU A 224 -9.39 28.05 21.14
CA GLU A 224 -10.83 27.73 21.09
C GLU A 224 -11.11 26.31 21.59
N SER A 225 -10.31 25.33 21.17
CA SER A 225 -10.49 23.92 21.54
C SER A 225 -10.19 23.61 23.01
N VAL A 226 -9.24 24.31 23.63
CA VAL A 226 -8.83 24.05 25.03
C VAL A 226 -9.60 24.89 26.05
N LYS A 227 -10.20 26.02 25.62
CA LYS A 227 -11.01 26.89 26.48
C LYS A 227 -12.05 26.15 27.33
N PRO A 228 -12.87 25.23 26.80
CA PRO A 228 -13.86 24.52 27.62
C PRO A 228 -13.24 23.48 28.58
N LEU A 229 -11.95 23.17 28.44
CA LEU A 229 -11.25 22.15 29.24
C LEU A 229 -10.43 22.77 30.40
N MET A 230 -10.35 24.10 30.48
CA MET A 230 -9.43 24.80 31.37
C MET A 230 -10.15 25.79 32.29
N LYS A 231 -9.60 25.98 33.49
CA LYS A 231 -9.99 27.09 34.38
C LYS A 231 -9.56 28.41 33.76
N GLU A 232 -10.25 29.50 34.12
CA GLU A 232 -9.99 30.82 33.53
C GLU A 232 -8.54 31.29 33.73
N SER A 233 -7.96 31.06 34.91
CA SER A 233 -6.56 31.41 35.21
C SER A 233 -5.57 30.65 34.33
N ASP A 234 -5.80 29.35 34.12
CA ASP A 234 -4.96 28.52 33.27
C ASP A 234 -5.11 28.89 31.79
N PHE A 235 -6.33 29.21 31.37
CA PHE A 235 -6.60 29.66 30.01
C PHE A 235 -5.91 31.00 29.70
N LYS A 236 -5.94 31.96 30.64
CA LYS A 236 -5.19 33.22 30.51
C LYS A 236 -3.70 32.97 30.33
N ARG A 237 -3.10 32.11 31.17
CA ARG A 237 -1.69 31.72 31.03
C ARG A 237 -1.41 31.05 29.70
N MET A 238 -2.26 30.12 29.27
CA MET A 238 -2.09 29.39 28.01
C MET A 238 -2.20 30.32 26.80
N THR A 239 -3.08 31.31 26.87
CA THR A 239 -3.23 32.34 25.83
C THR A 239 -1.92 33.11 25.65
N VAL A 240 -1.30 33.56 26.75
CA VAL A 240 0.00 34.28 26.69
C VAL A 240 1.08 33.41 26.04
N LEU A 241 1.19 32.13 26.44
CA LEU A 241 2.19 31.21 25.87
C LEU A 241 1.95 30.94 24.38
N ALA A 242 0.69 30.78 23.97
CA ALA A 242 0.34 30.50 22.59
C ALA A 242 0.58 31.71 21.68
N GLU A 243 0.29 32.92 22.17
CA GLU A 243 0.59 34.17 21.47
C GLU A 243 2.09 34.44 21.37
N ASP A 244 2.85 34.19 22.45
CA ASP A 244 4.31 34.26 22.40
C ASP A 244 4.84 33.31 21.32
N PHE A 245 4.43 32.04 21.33
CA PHE A 245 4.81 31.06 20.31
C PHE A 245 4.46 31.54 18.90
N ALA A 246 3.29 32.16 18.70
CA ALA A 246 2.84 32.63 17.39
C ALA A 246 3.76 33.71 16.79
N VAL A 247 4.43 34.50 17.64
CA VAL A 247 5.29 35.62 17.23
C VAL A 247 6.77 35.25 17.30
N SER A 248 7.18 34.38 18.23
CA SER A 248 8.58 34.03 18.49
C SER A 248 9.02 32.80 17.67
N LEU A 249 8.80 31.60 18.19
CA LEU A 249 9.32 30.34 17.64
C LEU A 249 8.51 29.82 16.44
N GLY A 250 7.20 30.05 16.45
CA GLY A 250 6.25 29.56 15.45
C GLY A 250 6.64 29.92 14.01
N PRO A 251 6.97 31.18 13.68
CA PRO A 251 7.41 31.56 12.34
C PRO A 251 8.64 30.79 11.84
N LYS A 252 9.62 30.54 12.71
CA LYS A 252 10.83 29.77 12.36
C LYS A 252 10.49 28.31 12.07
N LEU A 253 9.68 27.66 12.91
CA LEU A 253 9.24 26.28 12.67
C LEU A 253 8.36 26.17 11.42
N GLN A 254 7.47 27.13 11.21
CA GLN A 254 6.61 27.21 10.03
C GLN A 254 7.41 27.33 8.74
N TRP A 255 8.55 28.02 8.76
CA TRP A 255 9.45 28.10 7.59
C TRP A 255 10.01 26.73 7.22
N TYR A 256 10.51 25.96 8.19
CA TYR A 256 10.97 24.58 7.95
C TYR A 256 9.83 23.67 7.48
N LEU A 257 8.63 23.82 8.04
CA LEU A 257 7.46 23.04 7.66
C LEU A 257 7.02 23.32 6.21
N LYS A 258 7.03 24.59 5.79
CA LYS A 258 6.79 24.99 4.41
C LYS A 258 7.83 24.40 3.47
N LEU A 259 9.11 24.47 3.83
CA LEU A 259 10.17 23.85 3.06
C LEU A 259 9.90 22.35 2.90
N LYS A 260 9.62 21.62 3.99
CA LYS A 260 9.27 20.19 3.94
C LYS A 260 8.08 19.93 3.02
N SER A 261 7.03 20.74 3.07
CA SER A 261 5.84 20.61 2.20
C SER A 261 6.12 20.78 0.71
N TRP A 262 7.25 21.41 0.34
CA TRP A 262 7.65 21.54 -1.07
C TRP A 262 8.32 20.29 -1.61
N TRP A 263 9.04 19.57 -0.75
CA TRP A 263 9.79 18.36 -1.10
C TRP A 263 9.02 17.07 -0.86
N ALA A 264 8.16 17.04 0.17
CA ALA A 264 7.33 15.87 0.49
C ALA A 264 6.04 15.85 -0.33
N THR A 265 5.55 14.64 -0.65
CA THR A 265 4.21 14.44 -1.23
C THR A 265 3.13 14.83 -0.24
N ASN A 266 3.33 14.49 1.03
CA ASN A 266 2.56 14.93 2.19
C ASN A 266 3.54 15.19 3.34
N TYR A 267 3.50 16.39 3.92
CA TYR A 267 4.47 16.78 4.94
C TYR A 267 4.27 16.11 6.31
N VAL A 268 3.12 15.45 6.53
CA VAL A 268 2.73 14.84 7.81
C VAL A 268 2.92 13.32 7.78
N SER A 269 2.75 12.65 6.64
CA SER A 269 2.58 11.19 6.59
C SER A 269 3.72 10.38 7.18
N ASP A 270 4.97 10.76 6.93
CA ASP A 270 6.17 10.10 7.47
C ASP A 270 6.26 10.26 8.99
N TRP A 271 6.11 11.49 9.48
CA TRP A 271 6.11 11.76 10.93
C TRP A 271 4.92 11.12 11.65
N TRP A 272 3.74 11.10 11.02
CA TRP A 272 2.57 10.46 11.58
C TRP A 272 2.78 8.96 11.72
N GLU A 273 3.27 8.30 10.66
CA GLU A 273 3.59 6.86 10.72
C GLU A 273 4.64 6.57 11.80
N GLU A 274 5.74 7.32 11.81
CA GLU A 274 6.85 7.10 12.72
C GLU A 274 6.50 7.41 14.18
N TYR A 275 6.09 8.63 14.49
CA TYR A 275 5.97 9.10 15.87
C TYR A 275 4.68 8.68 16.54
N ILE A 276 3.57 8.55 15.80
CA ILE A 276 2.29 8.18 16.40
C ILE A 276 2.15 6.67 16.52
N TYR A 277 2.64 5.91 15.54
CA TYR A 277 2.47 4.45 15.55
C TYR A 277 3.77 3.70 15.83
N LEU A 278 4.82 3.94 15.04
CA LEU A 278 6.00 3.06 15.06
C LEU A 278 6.87 3.25 16.30
N ARG A 279 6.94 4.44 16.88
CA ARG A 279 7.65 4.72 18.13
C ARG A 279 6.82 4.46 19.39
N GLY A 280 5.50 4.27 19.26
CA GLY A 280 4.67 3.84 20.39
C GLY A 280 5.17 2.52 20.97
N ARG A 281 5.50 2.49 22.27
CA ARG A 281 6.05 1.31 22.96
C ARG A 281 4.99 0.47 23.70
N GLY A 282 3.77 0.99 23.81
CA GLY A 282 2.65 0.23 24.37
C GLY A 282 2.22 -0.95 23.47
N PRO A 283 1.54 -1.96 24.04
CA PRO A 283 1.08 -3.13 23.30
C PRO A 283 0.08 -2.75 22.20
N LEU A 284 0.21 -3.36 21.01
CA LEU A 284 -0.58 -2.96 19.83
C LEU A 284 -2.04 -3.39 19.90
N MET A 285 -2.32 -4.57 20.45
CA MET A 285 -3.66 -5.19 20.37
C MET A 285 -4.75 -4.33 21.02
N VAL A 286 -4.42 -3.63 22.10
CA VAL A 286 -5.38 -2.79 22.84
C VAL A 286 -5.32 -1.33 22.39
N ASN A 287 -4.13 -0.83 22.07
CA ASN A 287 -3.92 0.62 21.92
C ASN A 287 -3.95 1.11 20.46
N SER A 288 -3.76 0.22 19.48
CA SER A 288 -3.58 0.63 18.08
C SER A 288 -4.34 -0.22 17.07
N ASN A 289 -4.48 -1.54 17.30
CA ASN A 289 -5.19 -2.40 16.37
C ASN A 289 -6.69 -2.13 16.45
N TYR A 290 -7.35 -2.16 15.29
CA TYR A 290 -8.80 -2.13 15.18
C TYR A 290 -9.28 -3.40 14.49
N TYR A 291 -10.52 -3.79 14.75
CA TYR A 291 -11.17 -4.89 14.05
C TYR A 291 -12.57 -4.45 13.60
N ALA A 292 -13.03 -5.07 12.52
CA ALA A 292 -14.41 -5.00 12.08
C ALA A 292 -14.90 -6.43 11.90
N MET A 293 -16.12 -6.71 12.37
CA MET A 293 -16.75 -7.99 12.13
C MET A 293 -17.45 -7.98 10.79
N ASP A 294 -17.50 -9.14 10.13
CA ASP A 294 -18.32 -9.32 8.95
C ASP A 294 -19.79 -9.31 9.36
N LEU A 295 -20.41 -8.12 9.35
CA LEU A 295 -21.87 -7.94 9.48
C LEU A 295 -22.61 -8.46 8.23
N LEU A 296 -22.16 -9.60 7.69
CA LEU A 296 -22.91 -10.36 6.73
C LEU A 296 -24.06 -10.99 7.51
N TYR A 297 -25.24 -10.37 7.46
CA TYR A 297 -26.50 -10.94 7.97
C TYR A 297 -26.92 -12.25 7.25
N VAL A 298 -26.01 -12.87 6.50
CA VAL A 298 -26.18 -14.10 5.77
C VAL A 298 -24.99 -15.00 6.10
N LEU A 299 -25.26 -16.13 6.74
CA LEU A 299 -24.30 -17.20 6.97
C LEU A 299 -24.51 -18.27 5.88
N PRO A 300 -23.71 -18.27 4.79
CA PRO A 300 -23.96 -19.15 3.65
C PRO A 300 -23.72 -20.64 3.97
N THR A 301 -22.95 -20.95 5.03
CA THR A 301 -22.69 -22.31 5.51
C THR A 301 -22.31 -22.29 6.99
N GLN A 302 -22.61 -23.37 7.70
CA GLN A 302 -22.19 -23.60 9.10
C GLN A 302 -20.85 -24.35 9.20
N ILE A 303 -20.33 -24.88 8.08
CA ILE A 303 -19.07 -25.61 8.06
C ILE A 303 -17.92 -24.60 8.08
N GLN A 304 -17.12 -24.60 9.15
CA GLN A 304 -16.02 -23.65 9.36
C GLN A 304 -15.01 -23.68 8.21
N ALA A 305 -14.55 -24.88 7.79
CA ALA A 305 -13.61 -25.04 6.69
C ALA A 305 -14.16 -24.49 5.36
N ALA A 306 -15.44 -24.74 5.06
CA ALA A 306 -16.09 -24.27 3.86
C ALA A 306 -16.24 -22.74 3.86
N ARG A 307 -16.60 -22.15 5.01
CA ARG A 307 -16.66 -20.69 5.17
C ARG A 307 -15.28 -20.05 4.99
N ALA A 308 -14.24 -20.62 5.63
CA ALA A 308 -12.86 -20.17 5.48
C ALA A 308 -12.39 -20.26 4.02
N GLY A 309 -12.63 -21.38 3.35
CA GLY A 309 -12.27 -21.59 1.94
C GLY A 309 -12.89 -20.53 1.01
N ASN A 310 -14.19 -20.24 1.18
CA ASN A 310 -14.88 -19.20 0.41
C ASN A 310 -14.37 -17.79 0.74
N ALA A 311 -14.19 -17.46 2.02
CA ALA A 311 -13.70 -16.16 2.46
C ALA A 311 -12.29 -15.88 1.93
N ILE A 312 -11.36 -16.83 2.11
CA ILE A 312 -9.98 -16.74 1.59
C ILE A 312 -10.00 -16.58 0.07
N HIS A 313 -10.80 -17.39 -0.64
CA HIS A 313 -10.89 -17.27 -2.10
C HIS A 313 -11.39 -15.88 -2.53
N ALA A 314 -12.44 -15.35 -1.89
CA ALA A 314 -12.98 -14.03 -2.18
C ALA A 314 -11.96 -12.90 -1.90
N ILE A 315 -11.23 -12.99 -0.77
CA ILE A 315 -10.13 -12.07 -0.43
C ILE A 315 -9.04 -12.10 -1.50
N LEU A 316 -8.70 -13.27 -2.04
CA LEU A 316 -7.69 -13.41 -3.08
C LEU A 316 -8.16 -12.93 -4.45
N LEU A 317 -9.45 -13.07 -4.77
CA LEU A 317 -10.03 -12.41 -5.94
C LEU A 317 -9.96 -10.88 -5.81
N TYR A 318 -10.22 -10.36 -4.61
CA TYR A 318 -10.06 -8.94 -4.32
C TYR A 318 -8.60 -8.48 -4.46
N ARG A 319 -7.66 -9.22 -3.87
CA ARG A 319 -6.21 -9.00 -4.04
C ARG A 319 -5.80 -8.99 -5.51
N ARG A 320 -6.34 -9.90 -6.32
CA ARG A 320 -6.07 -9.94 -7.76
C ARG A 320 -6.56 -8.68 -8.48
N ARG A 321 -7.74 -8.17 -8.14
CA ARG A 321 -8.26 -6.91 -8.69
C ARG A 321 -7.42 -5.71 -8.23
N LEU A 322 -6.97 -5.71 -6.98
CA LEU A 322 -6.08 -4.69 -6.44
C LEU A 322 -4.72 -4.69 -7.16
N ASP A 323 -4.06 -5.84 -7.27
CA ASP A 323 -2.76 -6.00 -7.94
C ASP A 323 -2.79 -5.56 -9.43
N ARG A 324 -3.98 -5.62 -10.05
CA ARG A 324 -4.23 -5.20 -11.43
C ARG A 324 -4.81 -3.79 -11.54
N GLU A 325 -4.97 -3.09 -10.41
CA GLU A 325 -5.53 -1.74 -10.32
C GLU A 325 -6.94 -1.63 -10.94
N GLU A 326 -7.69 -2.73 -10.93
CA GLU A 326 -9.05 -2.84 -11.48
C GLU A 326 -10.10 -2.26 -10.50
N ILE A 327 -9.73 -2.10 -9.22
CA ILE A 327 -10.53 -1.41 -8.22
C ILE A 327 -10.64 0.07 -8.62
N LYS A 328 -11.85 0.62 -8.58
CA LYS A 328 -12.07 2.04 -8.90
C LYS A 328 -11.62 2.93 -7.75
N PRO A 329 -11.08 4.13 -8.04
CA PRO A 329 -10.80 5.11 -6.99
C PRO A 329 -12.06 5.41 -6.18
N ILE A 330 -11.85 5.70 -4.89
CA ILE A 330 -12.91 6.19 -4.03
C ILE A 330 -13.08 7.69 -4.31
N PHE A 331 -14.33 8.14 -4.40
CA PHE A 331 -14.67 9.53 -4.60
C PHE A 331 -15.56 10.06 -3.47
N LEU A 332 -15.37 11.33 -3.12
CA LEU A 332 -16.31 12.13 -2.35
C LEU A 332 -17.19 12.96 -3.29
N LEU A 333 -18.30 13.45 -2.73
CA LEU A 333 -19.25 14.32 -3.44
C LEU A 333 -19.76 13.65 -4.73
N GLY A 334 -20.15 12.38 -4.60
CA GLY A 334 -20.48 11.49 -5.71
C GLY A 334 -19.20 11.00 -6.41
N SER A 335 -18.99 11.44 -7.65
CA SER A 335 -17.89 11.00 -8.52
C SER A 335 -16.92 12.15 -8.87
N THR A 336 -16.77 13.14 -7.98
CA THR A 336 -16.03 14.38 -8.29
C THR A 336 -14.66 14.43 -7.64
N VAL A 337 -14.57 14.23 -6.33
CA VAL A 337 -13.31 14.45 -5.58
C VAL A 337 -12.66 13.10 -5.29
N PRO A 338 -11.59 12.71 -6.00
CA PRO A 338 -10.90 11.44 -5.75
C PRO A 338 -10.14 11.46 -4.42
N LEU A 339 -10.07 10.32 -3.75
CA LEU A 339 -9.26 10.12 -2.55
C LEU A 339 -7.91 9.46 -2.87
N CYS A 340 -6.93 9.73 -2.01
CA CYS A 340 -5.65 9.05 -2.04
C CYS A 340 -5.84 7.54 -1.86
N SER A 341 -5.23 6.76 -2.74
CA SER A 341 -5.27 5.30 -2.72
C SER A 341 -3.95 4.67 -2.24
N ALA A 342 -3.00 5.44 -1.70
CA ALA A 342 -1.64 4.94 -1.44
C ALA A 342 -1.60 3.80 -0.40
N GLN A 343 -2.54 3.81 0.56
CA GLN A 343 -2.61 2.79 1.61
C GLN A 343 -2.95 1.39 1.08
N TRP A 344 -3.61 1.30 -0.08
CA TRP A 344 -3.97 0.00 -0.69
C TRP A 344 -2.75 -0.86 -1.01
N GLU A 345 -1.59 -0.25 -1.29
CA GLU A 345 -0.34 -0.98 -1.57
C GLU A 345 0.08 -1.88 -0.41
N ARG A 346 -0.21 -1.48 0.83
CA ARG A 346 0.22 -2.18 2.05
C ARG A 346 -0.83 -3.12 2.61
N MET A 347 -1.98 -3.29 1.96
CA MET A 347 -3.09 -4.11 2.50
C MET A 347 -2.76 -5.61 2.58
N PHE A 348 -1.93 -6.13 1.67
CA PHE A 348 -1.49 -7.54 1.68
C PHE A 348 0.02 -7.63 1.81
N ASN A 349 0.48 -8.75 2.38
CA ASN A 349 1.89 -9.09 2.54
C ASN A 349 2.71 -8.04 3.30
N THR A 350 2.06 -7.33 4.22
CA THR A 350 2.72 -6.33 5.06
C THR A 350 2.64 -6.78 6.50
N SER A 351 3.76 -6.69 7.21
CA SER A 351 3.81 -6.92 8.65
C SER A 351 4.62 -5.83 9.33
N ARG A 352 4.31 -5.56 10.60
CA ARG A 352 5.07 -4.64 11.45
C ARG A 352 6.08 -5.44 12.25
N ILE A 353 7.36 -5.16 12.05
CA ILE A 353 8.47 -5.81 12.73
C ILE A 353 8.84 -4.98 13.97
N PRO A 354 8.84 -5.57 15.18
CA PRO A 354 9.28 -4.87 16.39
C PRO A 354 10.74 -4.42 16.24
N GLY A 355 11.01 -3.18 16.60
CA GLY A 355 12.36 -2.65 16.77
C GLY A 355 12.54 -2.09 18.18
N GLU A 356 13.79 -1.85 18.58
CA GLU A 356 14.14 -1.38 19.92
C GLU A 356 13.47 -0.05 20.26
N GLU A 357 13.74 0.97 19.47
CA GLU A 357 13.16 2.31 19.64
C GLU A 357 11.98 2.55 18.69
N THR A 358 12.09 2.00 17.48
CA THR A 358 11.14 2.24 16.38
C THR A 358 10.89 0.95 15.63
N ASP A 359 9.61 0.60 15.49
CA ASP A 359 9.20 -0.55 14.67
C ASP A 359 9.33 -0.23 13.18
N THR A 360 9.41 -1.26 12.35
CA THR A 360 9.47 -1.09 10.89
C THR A 360 8.31 -1.79 10.20
N ILE A 361 7.85 -1.22 9.08
CA ILE A 361 6.84 -1.85 8.23
C ILE A 361 7.55 -2.61 7.12
N GLN A 362 7.44 -3.94 7.14
CA GLN A 362 7.99 -4.81 6.11
C GLN A 362 6.90 -5.22 5.13
N HIS A 363 7.09 -4.89 3.84
CA HIS A 363 6.18 -5.27 2.76
C HIS A 363 6.85 -6.21 1.76
N ILE A 364 6.21 -7.34 1.47
CA ILE A 364 6.73 -8.39 0.58
C ILE A 364 5.87 -8.45 -0.70
N ARG A 365 6.45 -8.14 -1.85
CA ARG A 365 5.67 -7.93 -3.09
C ARG A 365 5.04 -9.19 -3.69
N ASP A 366 5.65 -10.36 -3.52
CA ASP A 366 5.32 -11.56 -4.31
C ASP A 366 5.04 -12.82 -3.47
N SER A 367 4.50 -12.66 -2.24
CA SER A 367 4.04 -13.83 -1.48
C SER A 367 2.86 -14.54 -2.16
N LYS A 368 2.91 -15.88 -2.19
CA LYS A 368 1.91 -16.79 -2.78
C LYS A 368 1.28 -17.76 -1.76
N HIS A 369 1.52 -17.52 -0.47
CA HIS A 369 0.98 -18.33 0.62
C HIS A 369 0.28 -17.44 1.65
N ILE A 370 -0.56 -18.06 2.46
CA ILE A 370 -1.02 -17.50 3.73
C ILE A 370 -0.40 -18.28 4.89
N VAL A 371 -0.50 -17.69 6.06
CA VAL A 371 -0.22 -18.36 7.32
C VAL A 371 -1.55 -18.59 8.02
N VAL A 372 -1.83 -19.82 8.42
CA VAL A 372 -3.01 -20.20 9.21
C VAL A 372 -2.53 -20.57 10.61
N PHE A 373 -3.16 -19.99 11.61
CA PHE A 373 -2.91 -20.34 13.01
C PHE A 373 -4.06 -21.21 13.52
N HIS A 374 -3.75 -22.39 14.05
CA HIS A 374 -4.73 -23.32 14.63
C HIS A 374 -4.07 -24.08 15.78
N GLU A 375 -4.76 -24.16 16.94
CA GLU A 375 -4.32 -24.86 18.15
C GLU A 375 -2.83 -24.66 18.53
N GLY A 376 -2.35 -23.42 18.46
CA GLY A 376 -0.97 -23.09 18.84
C GLY A 376 0.08 -23.39 17.77
N ARG A 377 -0.34 -23.72 16.54
CA ARG A 377 0.55 -24.05 15.42
C ARG A 377 0.38 -23.13 14.23
N TYR A 378 1.45 -22.97 13.47
CA TYR A 378 1.46 -22.15 12.26
C TYR A 378 1.63 -23.01 11.01
N PHE A 379 0.66 -22.90 10.11
CA PHE A 379 0.63 -23.64 8.85
C PHE A 379 0.88 -22.69 7.69
N LYS A 380 1.87 -23.01 6.87
CA LYS A 380 2.12 -22.32 5.61
C LYS A 380 1.28 -22.95 4.51
N VAL A 381 0.28 -22.22 4.03
CA VAL A 381 -0.71 -22.73 3.07
C VAL A 381 -0.50 -22.08 1.71
N TRP A 382 -0.16 -22.88 0.70
CA TRP A 382 0.01 -22.40 -0.67
C TRP A 382 -1.35 -22.19 -1.34
N LEU A 383 -1.50 -21.05 -2.01
CA LEU A 383 -2.78 -20.63 -2.58
C LEU A 383 -2.91 -20.91 -4.09
N TYR A 384 -1.85 -21.43 -4.71
CA TYR A 384 -1.77 -21.58 -6.16
C TYR A 384 -1.28 -22.98 -6.52
N HIS A 385 -1.91 -23.58 -7.54
CA HIS A 385 -1.53 -24.83 -8.18
C HIS A 385 -1.54 -24.60 -9.69
N ASP A 386 -0.56 -25.06 -10.46
CA ASP A 386 -0.47 -24.85 -11.92
C ASP A 386 -0.61 -23.39 -12.39
N GLY A 387 -0.20 -22.43 -11.56
CA GLY A 387 -0.36 -21.00 -11.84
C GLY A 387 -1.80 -20.47 -11.72
N ARG A 388 -2.79 -21.33 -11.41
CA ARG A 388 -4.14 -20.91 -11.04
C ARG A 388 -4.28 -20.73 -9.54
N LEU A 389 -5.18 -19.84 -9.16
CA LEU A 389 -5.67 -19.74 -7.79
C LEU A 389 -6.46 -21.02 -7.46
N LEU A 390 -6.26 -21.55 -6.26
CA LEU A 390 -7.06 -22.67 -5.76
C LEU A 390 -8.55 -22.28 -5.67
N THR A 391 -9.41 -23.22 -6.02
CA THR A 391 -10.87 -23.09 -5.89
C THR A 391 -11.27 -23.09 -4.41
N PRO A 392 -12.46 -22.56 -4.06
CA PRO A 392 -12.95 -22.59 -2.68
C PRO A 392 -12.92 -23.99 -2.05
N ARG A 393 -13.27 -25.03 -2.81
CA ARG A 393 -13.28 -26.43 -2.34
C ARG A 393 -11.89 -26.98 -2.04
N GLU A 394 -10.89 -26.63 -2.85
CA GLU A 394 -9.50 -27.05 -2.60
C GLU A 394 -8.93 -26.35 -1.37
N ILE A 395 -9.24 -25.06 -1.18
CA ILE A 395 -8.83 -24.33 0.03
C ILE A 395 -9.57 -24.90 1.24
N GLU A 396 -10.87 -25.18 1.14
CA GLU A 396 -11.65 -25.86 2.19
C GLU A 396 -11.00 -27.17 2.59
N GLN A 397 -10.59 -28.03 1.64
CA GLN A 397 -9.91 -29.28 1.96
C GLN A 397 -8.60 -29.05 2.71
N GLN A 398 -7.82 -28.02 2.35
CA GLN A 398 -6.62 -27.67 3.09
C GLN A 398 -6.93 -27.16 4.50
N MET A 399 -8.00 -26.38 4.67
CA MET A 399 -8.43 -25.92 6.00
C MET A 399 -8.93 -27.09 6.84
N GLN A 400 -9.70 -28.01 6.26
CA GLN A 400 -10.20 -29.20 6.93
C GLN A 400 -9.04 -30.10 7.38
N ARG A 401 -8.02 -30.29 6.53
CA ARG A 401 -6.79 -31.00 6.93
C ARG A 401 -6.08 -30.36 8.11
N ILE A 402 -6.09 -29.03 8.22
CA ILE A 402 -5.51 -28.32 9.36
C ILE A 402 -6.36 -28.50 10.62
N LEU A 403 -7.70 -28.45 10.49
CA LEU A 403 -8.63 -28.68 11.60
C LEU A 403 -8.56 -30.12 12.13
N ASP A 404 -8.29 -31.09 11.25
CA ASP A 404 -8.19 -32.50 11.59
C ASP A 404 -6.76 -32.94 11.96
N ASP A 405 -5.78 -32.03 11.94
CA ASP A 405 -4.36 -32.36 12.22
C ASP A 405 -4.14 -32.56 13.73
N PRO A 406 -3.80 -33.78 14.20
CA PRO A 406 -3.68 -34.06 15.63
C PRO A 406 -2.30 -33.72 16.21
N SER A 407 -1.38 -33.17 15.41
CA SER A 407 0.01 -33.01 15.85
C SER A 407 0.16 -31.86 16.85
N GLU A 408 0.97 -32.09 17.88
CA GLU A 408 1.21 -31.09 18.92
C GLU A 408 2.14 -29.95 18.44
N PRO A 409 1.99 -28.74 19.02
CA PRO A 409 2.88 -27.63 18.74
C PRO A 409 4.32 -27.93 19.18
N GLN A 410 5.29 -27.40 18.44
CA GLN A 410 6.69 -27.45 18.86
C GLN A 410 6.89 -26.72 20.20
N PRO A 411 7.92 -27.07 21.00
CA PRO A 411 8.19 -26.39 22.26
C PRO A 411 8.21 -24.86 22.11
N GLY A 412 7.28 -24.18 22.80
CA GLY A 412 7.13 -22.72 22.76
C GLY A 412 6.25 -22.17 21.63
N GLU A 413 5.97 -22.93 20.56
CA GLU A 413 5.21 -22.47 19.39
C GLU A 413 3.79 -22.00 19.77
N ALA A 414 3.13 -22.73 20.68
CA ALA A 414 1.79 -22.41 21.15
C ALA A 414 1.65 -21.01 21.76
N LYS A 415 2.76 -20.47 22.31
CA LYS A 415 2.80 -19.15 22.96
C LYS A 415 3.42 -18.08 22.07
N LEU A 416 3.94 -18.44 20.89
CA LEU A 416 4.66 -17.52 20.01
C LEU A 416 3.79 -16.32 19.59
N ALA A 417 2.49 -16.54 19.33
CA ALA A 417 1.55 -15.47 18.98
C ALA A 417 1.46 -14.40 20.08
N ALA A 418 1.53 -14.81 21.34
CA ALA A 418 1.41 -13.90 22.49
C ALA A 418 2.56 -12.88 22.54
N LEU A 419 3.72 -13.19 21.94
CA LEU A 419 4.82 -12.22 21.85
C LEU A 419 4.45 -10.99 21.03
N THR A 420 3.49 -11.11 20.09
CA THR A 420 3.00 -9.96 19.31
C THR A 420 2.09 -9.02 20.11
N ALA A 421 1.61 -9.47 21.27
CA ALA A 421 0.73 -8.73 22.17
C ALA A 421 1.48 -7.93 23.25
N GLY A 422 2.77 -8.19 23.46
CA GLY A 422 3.58 -7.51 24.47
C GLY A 422 3.89 -6.06 24.14
N GLU A 423 4.55 -5.39 25.09
CA GLU A 423 5.16 -4.08 24.86
C GLU A 423 6.17 -4.11 23.70
N ARG A 424 6.47 -2.95 23.12
CA ARG A 424 7.42 -2.83 22.01
C ARG A 424 8.73 -2.30 22.59
N CYS A 425 9.50 -3.16 23.26
CA CYS A 425 10.81 -2.81 23.83
C CYS A 425 11.85 -3.86 23.41
N ALA A 426 13.11 -3.47 23.19
CA ALA A 426 14.19 -4.45 23.02
C ALA A 426 14.59 -5.03 24.37
N ALA A 427 14.17 -6.27 24.60
CA ALA A 427 14.91 -7.36 25.26
C ALA A 427 14.09 -8.11 26.34
N PRO A 428 14.16 -9.45 26.38
CA PRO A 428 14.23 -10.38 25.26
C PRO A 428 12.89 -11.11 25.09
N TRP A 429 12.42 -11.15 23.84
CA TRP A 429 11.32 -11.99 23.38
C TRP A 429 11.88 -13.30 22.85
#